data_AF-J3LS75-F1
#
_entry.id   AF-J3LS75-F1
#
_cell.length_a   1.000
_cell.length_b   1.000
_cell.length_c   1.000
_cell.angle_alpha   90.00
_cell.angle_beta   90.00
_cell.angle_gamma   90.00
#
_symmetry.space_group_name_H-M   'P 1'
#
loop_
_entity.id
_entity.type
_entity.pdbx_description
1 polymer ?
#
loop_
_entity_poly.entity_id
_entity_poly.type
_entity_poly.pdbx_seq_one_letter_code
_entity_poly.pdbx_strand_id
1 'polypeptide(L)'
;MAPGLLKFLSSIGKLVVCSLIWAGWSHHWVSKRKYHFIIPADANWDRQISADVILGRNDHLLHGLIHSNGFGHLVMLRGRNGGSAALSGRDIMDIWDRLCSSLRARAVSVVDLSQKRSLDLRLLLSVAHGETWFTRWGFSLARGCFSVSTLTYAASVEALAALPVDYLRSRHVRRVVNIYRRLSNKPLVTVREFLHCLLDWKHLEPPLSLPPVKTCTRLQFMLPKPSVIKRHRQQPCQRFEDVVDLLHCRWSKKRLLNAAEVVVDRLLEHGNGAEMTRQAVRDAARGAIGDTGLLDFVIKSLGDTIVGNYIVRRVPDAETRVLHFSLEEYEESTPAPLDVEVECTPSPPVVRWPSILEVERDLRAVYRAMVEACSEAAQSVLDCKHWVKWWGLGDESDDQLRFFVEWQPKPWEAAELTRPMPPGEIVVVPLHASMGELLVESEHALRDTYCFFEEFQAEVLHGIAGEKWDPVMLGGAESGDTISVYGNGADMETGLRCQGGLDLWEVRCVCGARDDDGERMVACDACDVWHHTRCVGIADSEQVPPLFLCVLCGGALMAAGQINS
;
A
#
# COMPACT_ATOMS: atom_id res chain seq x y z
N MET A 1 21.87 -3.26 -22.07
CA MET A 1 22.24 -2.71 -20.75
C MET A 1 23.41 -1.77 -20.94
N ALA A 2 23.38 -0.58 -20.35
CA ALA A 2 24.49 0.37 -20.46
C ALA A 2 25.75 -0.20 -19.77
N PRO A 3 26.95 -0.03 -20.35
CA PRO A 3 28.21 -0.59 -19.84
C PRO A 3 28.61 -0.13 -18.42
N GLY A 4 27.89 0.83 -17.81
CA GLY A 4 28.10 1.28 -16.43
C GLY A 4 27.43 0.43 -15.35
N LEU A 5 26.42 -0.39 -15.68
CA LEU A 5 25.67 -1.17 -14.67
C LEU A 5 26.50 -2.29 -14.02
N LEU A 6 27.59 -2.72 -14.67
CA LEU A 6 28.44 -3.83 -14.26
C LEU A 6 29.54 -3.46 -13.27
N LYS A 7 29.63 -2.19 -12.81
CA LYS A 7 30.78 -1.72 -12.01
C LYS A 7 30.62 -1.76 -10.50
N PHE A 8 29.47 -2.08 -9.93
CA PHE A 8 29.29 -2.04 -8.48
C PHE A 8 28.50 -3.23 -7.92
N LEU A 9 29.20 -4.33 -7.72
CA LEU A 9 28.90 -5.30 -6.66
C LEU A 9 30.10 -5.29 -5.71
N SER A 10 30.16 -4.32 -4.80
CA SER A 10 31.19 -4.33 -3.75
C SER A 10 30.76 -5.32 -2.67
N SER A 11 31.35 -6.52 -2.66
CA SER A 11 31.30 -7.40 -1.49
C SER A 11 32.13 -6.76 -0.37
N ILE A 12 31.47 -6.11 0.57
CA ILE A 12 32.13 -5.55 1.76
C ILE A 12 32.02 -6.62 2.85
N GLY A 13 33.06 -7.43 2.99
CA GLY A 13 33.31 -8.19 4.20
C GLY A 13 33.88 -7.23 5.26
N LYS A 14 33.01 -6.60 6.03
CA LYS A 14 33.39 -5.98 7.31
C LYS A 14 32.35 -6.36 8.36
N LEU A 15 32.83 -6.73 9.54
CA LEU A 15 32.04 -6.89 10.75
C LEU A 15 31.48 -5.51 11.14
N VAL A 16 30.43 -5.08 10.48
CA VAL A 16 29.60 -3.98 10.96
C VAL A 16 28.56 -4.65 11.85
N VAL A 17 28.73 -4.52 13.16
CA VAL A 17 27.63 -4.74 14.13
C VAL A 17 26.62 -3.62 13.87
N CYS A 18 25.90 -3.72 12.76
CA CYS A 18 24.79 -2.85 12.46
C CYS A 18 23.64 -3.36 13.32
N SER A 19 23.22 -2.55 14.27
CA SER A 19 22.11 -2.72 15.20
C SER A 19 20.74 -2.72 14.51
N LEU A 20 20.67 -3.19 13.27
CA LEU A 20 19.41 -3.46 12.58
C LEU A 20 18.88 -4.80 13.12
N ILE A 21 18.13 -4.71 14.21
CA ILE A 21 17.32 -5.80 14.73
C ILE A 21 16.20 -6.01 13.71
N TRP A 22 16.31 -7.09 12.94
CA TRP A 22 15.27 -7.49 12.01
C TRP A 22 14.12 -8.10 12.81
N ALA A 23 12.91 -7.67 12.50
CA ALA A 23 11.71 -8.10 13.20
C ALA A 23 11.63 -9.63 13.31
N GLY A 24 11.62 -10.16 14.54
CA GLY A 24 11.58 -11.61 14.80
C GLY A 24 12.89 -12.36 14.55
N TRP A 25 14.00 -11.67 14.27
CA TRP A 25 15.33 -12.26 14.01
C TRP A 25 16.26 -12.20 15.23
N SER A 26 15.81 -11.64 16.35
CA SER A 26 16.70 -11.35 17.48
C SER A 26 17.28 -12.60 18.13
N HIS A 27 16.62 -13.75 17.97
CA HIS A 27 17.03 -15.05 18.48
C HIS A 27 18.06 -15.79 17.61
N HIS A 28 18.31 -15.33 16.37
CA HIS A 28 19.30 -15.96 15.51
C HIS A 28 20.72 -15.67 16.00
N TRP A 29 21.61 -16.65 15.85
CA TRP A 29 23.02 -16.49 16.17
C TRP A 29 23.68 -15.36 15.35
N VAL A 30 24.64 -14.65 15.95
CA VAL A 30 25.39 -13.61 15.21
C VAL A 30 26.34 -14.25 14.23
N SER A 31 26.13 -13.98 12.94
CA SER A 31 27.04 -14.40 11.88
C SER A 31 28.30 -13.53 11.84
N LYS A 32 29.47 -14.16 11.61
CA LYS A 32 30.77 -13.47 11.48
C LYS A 32 30.83 -12.54 10.28
N ARG A 33 30.07 -12.83 9.22
CA ARG A 33 30.07 -12.06 7.96
C ARG A 33 28.64 -11.72 7.55
N LYS A 34 28.48 -10.51 7.02
CA LYS A 34 27.26 -10.00 6.39
C LYS A 34 27.64 -9.34 5.07
N TYR A 35 26.93 -9.64 4.00
CA TYR A 35 27.18 -9.17 2.65
C TYR A 35 26.10 -8.18 2.24
N HIS A 36 26.50 -6.96 1.94
CA HIS A 36 25.60 -5.89 1.50
C HIS A 36 25.59 -5.80 -0.03
N PHE A 37 24.39 -5.87 -0.62
CA PHE A 37 24.16 -5.73 -2.05
C PHE A 37 23.45 -4.43 -2.31
N ILE A 38 24.16 -3.47 -2.91
CA ILE A 38 23.68 -2.10 -3.04
C ILE A 38 23.70 -1.67 -4.50
N ILE A 39 22.56 -1.18 -4.98
CA ILE A 39 22.48 -0.40 -6.23
C ILE A 39 22.34 1.07 -5.80
N PRO A 40 23.38 1.90 -5.97
CA PRO A 40 23.31 3.31 -5.59
C PRO A 40 22.37 4.09 -6.55
N ALA A 41 21.98 5.29 -6.14
CA ALA A 41 21.27 6.23 -7.02
C ALA A 41 22.04 6.48 -8.32
N ASP A 42 21.31 6.69 -9.42
CA ASP A 42 21.86 6.86 -10.78
C ASP A 42 23.02 7.87 -10.86
N ALA A 43 22.92 8.97 -10.11
CA ALA A 43 23.94 10.03 -10.07
C ALA A 43 25.32 9.57 -9.53
N ASN A 44 25.37 8.41 -8.89
CA ASN A 44 26.56 7.89 -8.21
C ASN A 44 27.17 6.67 -8.91
N TRP A 45 26.64 6.22 -10.04
CA TRP A 45 27.11 5.00 -10.71
C TRP A 45 28.58 5.08 -11.17
N ASP A 46 29.04 6.27 -11.54
CA ASP A 46 30.43 6.50 -11.98
C ASP A 46 31.36 6.98 -10.85
N ARG A 47 30.86 7.10 -9.61
CA ARG A 47 31.63 7.61 -8.47
C ARG A 47 32.19 6.47 -7.64
N GLN A 48 33.48 6.51 -7.34
CA GLN A 48 34.10 5.61 -6.39
C GLN A 48 33.81 6.09 -4.97
N ILE A 49 32.79 5.52 -4.33
CA ILE A 49 32.37 5.85 -2.97
C ILE A 49 32.89 4.77 -2.02
N SER A 50 33.43 5.16 -0.87
CA SER A 50 33.87 4.20 0.14
C SER A 50 32.67 3.46 0.74
N ALA A 51 32.90 2.19 1.11
CA ALA A 51 31.92 1.31 1.74
C ALA A 51 31.13 1.97 2.88
N ASP A 52 31.85 2.62 3.80
CA ASP A 52 31.27 3.22 5.01
C ASP A 52 30.35 4.41 4.66
N VAL A 53 30.70 5.17 3.61
CA VAL A 53 29.88 6.27 3.11
C VAL A 53 28.66 5.77 2.35
N ILE A 54 28.78 4.66 1.60
CA ILE A 54 27.63 4.05 0.93
C ILE A 54 26.64 3.55 1.98
N LEU A 55 27.08 2.76 2.96
CA LEU A 55 26.19 2.17 3.98
C LEU A 55 25.43 3.20 4.82
N GLY A 56 26.00 4.39 5.03
CA GLY A 56 25.34 5.49 5.75
C GLY A 56 24.29 6.26 4.92
N ARG A 57 24.13 5.96 3.63
CA ARG A 57 23.18 6.65 2.76
C ARG A 57 21.84 5.92 2.71
N ASN A 58 20.79 6.74 2.65
CA ASN A 58 19.40 6.29 2.51
C ASN A 58 18.84 6.58 1.11
N ASP A 59 19.70 6.78 0.09
CA ASP A 59 19.30 7.10 -1.28
C ASP A 59 19.50 5.94 -2.27
N HIS A 60 19.77 4.73 -1.77
CA HIS A 60 19.96 3.54 -2.59
C HIS A 60 18.69 3.15 -3.36
N LEU A 61 18.89 2.62 -4.56
CA LEU A 61 17.85 1.98 -5.36
C LEU A 61 17.57 0.56 -4.89
N LEU A 62 18.61 -0.15 -4.46
CA LEU A 62 18.53 -1.45 -3.81
C LEU A 62 19.47 -1.44 -2.63
N HIS A 63 19.01 -1.95 -1.50
CA HIS A 63 19.86 -2.39 -0.41
C HIS A 63 19.32 -3.72 0.08
N GLY A 64 20.04 -4.78 -0.23
CA GLY A 64 19.84 -6.11 0.32
C GLY A 64 21.00 -6.52 1.22
N LEU A 65 20.73 -7.38 2.18
CA LEU A 65 21.69 -7.93 3.13
C LEU A 65 21.58 -9.45 3.12
N ILE A 66 22.69 -10.18 3.08
CA ILE A 66 22.71 -11.63 3.28
C ILE A 66 23.79 -11.97 4.32
N HIS A 67 23.41 -12.66 5.39
CA HIS A 67 24.32 -13.17 6.40
C HIS A 67 25.02 -14.44 5.89
N SER A 68 26.20 -14.78 6.41
CA SER A 68 26.95 -15.96 5.95
C SER A 68 26.22 -17.29 6.15
N ASN A 69 25.24 -17.36 7.05
CA ASN A 69 24.36 -18.52 7.21
C ASN A 69 23.26 -18.61 6.14
N GLY A 70 23.32 -17.79 5.08
CA GLY A 70 22.42 -17.82 3.94
C GLY A 70 21.09 -17.09 4.13
N PHE A 71 20.77 -16.59 5.32
CA PHE A 71 19.57 -15.77 5.52
C PHE A 71 19.79 -14.32 5.10
N GLY A 72 18.75 -13.68 4.58
CA GLY A 72 18.85 -12.31 4.09
C GLY A 72 17.65 -11.43 4.40
N HIS A 73 17.83 -10.16 4.10
CA HIS A 73 16.85 -9.11 4.29
C HIS A 73 16.91 -8.14 3.13
N LEU A 74 15.75 -7.90 2.51
CA LEU A 74 15.59 -6.81 1.57
C LEU A 74 15.26 -5.54 2.37
N VAL A 75 16.27 -4.68 2.51
CA VAL A 75 16.21 -3.46 3.33
C VAL A 75 15.49 -2.34 2.61
N MET A 76 15.84 -2.12 1.34
CA MET A 76 15.33 -1.00 0.56
C MET A 76 15.21 -1.35 -0.90
N LEU A 77 14.11 -0.91 -1.51
CA LEU A 77 13.90 -0.98 -2.94
C LEU A 77 13.21 0.28 -3.47
N ARG A 78 13.83 0.92 -4.46
CA ARG A 78 13.33 2.12 -5.12
C ARG A 78 13.51 2.01 -6.63
N GLY A 79 12.41 1.74 -7.31
CA GLY A 79 12.34 1.82 -8.78
C GLY A 79 12.16 3.27 -9.27
N ARG A 80 11.60 3.41 -10.48
CA ARG A 80 11.33 4.72 -11.10
C ARG A 80 10.60 5.75 -10.23
N ASN A 81 9.58 5.32 -9.48
CA ASN A 81 8.85 6.24 -8.60
C ASN A 81 9.63 6.62 -7.34
N GLY A 82 10.73 5.92 -7.05
CA GLY A 82 11.64 6.19 -5.94
C GLY A 82 12.94 6.89 -6.37
N GLY A 83 13.02 7.39 -7.62
CA GLY A 83 14.11 8.24 -8.09
C GLY A 83 15.03 7.64 -9.16
N SER A 84 14.86 6.37 -9.57
CA SER A 84 15.65 5.82 -10.69
C SER A 84 15.13 6.31 -12.04
N ALA A 85 16.01 6.83 -12.89
CA ALA A 85 15.73 7.11 -14.29
C ALA A 85 15.78 5.84 -15.15
N ALA A 86 16.64 4.87 -14.80
CA ALA A 86 16.90 3.69 -15.63
C ALA A 86 16.06 2.47 -15.23
N LEU A 87 16.10 2.07 -13.95
CA LEU A 87 15.59 0.78 -13.49
C LEU A 87 14.17 0.90 -12.91
N SER A 88 13.27 0.02 -13.35
CA SER A 88 11.99 -0.16 -12.67
C SER A 88 12.17 -0.97 -11.40
N GLY A 89 11.20 -0.89 -10.48
CA GLY A 89 11.24 -1.72 -9.27
C GLY A 89 11.20 -3.22 -9.60
N ARG A 90 10.58 -3.59 -10.74
CA ARG A 90 10.54 -4.96 -11.24
C ARG A 90 11.93 -5.43 -11.67
N ASP A 91 12.66 -4.60 -12.42
CA ASP A 91 14.02 -4.91 -12.85
C ASP A 91 14.95 -5.11 -11.64
N ILE A 92 14.82 -4.26 -10.62
CA ILE A 92 15.61 -4.36 -9.39
C ILE A 92 15.26 -5.64 -8.62
N MET A 93 13.97 -5.98 -8.48
CA MET A 93 13.59 -7.24 -7.84
C MET A 93 14.06 -8.46 -8.63
N ASP A 94 13.99 -8.44 -9.96
CA ASP A 94 14.47 -9.56 -10.78
C ASP A 94 15.99 -9.75 -10.60
N ILE A 95 16.76 -8.66 -10.47
CA ILE A 95 18.18 -8.71 -10.13
C ILE A 95 18.37 -9.31 -8.73
N TRP A 96 17.65 -8.81 -7.73
CA TRP A 96 17.74 -9.28 -6.34
C TRP A 96 17.38 -10.76 -6.22
N ASP A 97 16.28 -11.19 -6.83
CA ASP A 97 15.78 -12.56 -6.76
C ASP A 97 16.75 -13.55 -7.40
N ARG A 98 17.32 -13.19 -8.57
CA ARG A 98 18.36 -13.98 -9.23
C ARG A 98 19.62 -14.05 -8.40
N LEU A 99 20.03 -12.94 -7.78
CA LEU A 99 21.20 -12.89 -6.90
C LEU A 99 21.01 -13.80 -5.68
N CYS A 100 19.86 -13.75 -5.01
CA CYS A 100 19.53 -14.65 -3.90
C CYS A 100 19.57 -16.12 -4.33
N SER A 101 19.06 -16.42 -5.53
CA SER A 101 19.07 -17.77 -6.10
C SER A 101 20.49 -18.25 -6.42
N SER A 102 21.31 -17.41 -7.05
CA SER A 102 22.72 -17.72 -7.38
C SER A 102 23.60 -17.87 -6.13
N LEU A 103 23.31 -17.12 -5.06
CA LEU A 103 24.01 -17.22 -3.78
C LEU A 103 23.45 -18.32 -2.88
N ARG A 104 22.42 -19.06 -3.33
CA ARG A 104 21.75 -20.10 -2.54
C ARG A 104 21.30 -19.57 -1.16
N ALA A 105 20.73 -18.37 -1.14
CA ALA A 105 20.13 -17.82 0.08
C ALA A 105 19.07 -18.79 0.60
N ARG A 106 18.99 -19.01 1.91
CA ARG A 106 18.03 -19.92 2.55
C ARG A 106 16.63 -19.31 2.58
N ALA A 107 16.57 -18.08 3.08
CA ALA A 107 15.37 -17.28 3.11
C ALA A 107 15.71 -15.80 3.12
N VAL A 108 14.83 -14.99 2.54
CA VAL A 108 14.95 -13.54 2.55
C VAL A 108 13.66 -12.93 3.08
N SER A 109 13.78 -12.07 4.08
CA SER A 109 12.65 -11.32 4.63
C SER A 109 12.57 -9.91 4.05
N VAL A 110 11.38 -9.34 4.04
CA VAL A 110 11.11 -7.94 3.66
C VAL A 110 9.98 -7.39 4.53
N VAL A 111 10.11 -6.13 4.95
CA VAL A 111 9.01 -5.37 5.56
C VAL A 111 8.36 -4.53 4.46
N ASP A 112 7.15 -4.91 4.04
CA ASP A 112 6.44 -4.22 2.96
C ASP A 112 5.77 -2.94 3.47
N LEU A 113 6.47 -1.83 3.31
CA LEU A 113 5.98 -0.46 3.50
C LEU A 113 5.77 0.24 2.14
N SER A 114 5.58 -0.52 1.06
CA SER A 114 5.57 0.01 -0.30
C SER A 114 4.33 0.87 -0.54
N GLN A 115 4.57 2.14 -0.81
CA GLN A 115 3.52 3.09 -1.17
C GLN A 115 3.71 3.62 -2.59
N LYS A 116 2.59 3.84 -3.29
CA LYS A 116 2.58 4.54 -4.57
C LYS A 116 1.52 5.62 -4.57
N ARG A 117 1.96 6.88 -4.59
CA ARG A 117 1.10 8.08 -4.56
C ARG A 117 0.11 8.07 -3.37
N SER A 118 0.64 7.72 -2.19
CA SER A 118 -0.09 7.63 -0.92
C SER A 118 -1.15 6.52 -0.90
N LEU A 119 -0.94 5.46 -1.68
CA LEU A 119 -1.71 4.22 -1.62
C LEU A 119 -0.77 3.09 -1.19
N ASP A 120 -1.11 2.38 -0.10
CA ASP A 120 -0.37 1.21 0.33
C ASP A 120 -0.59 0.07 -0.67
N LEU A 121 0.48 -0.35 -1.33
CA LEU A 121 0.42 -1.36 -2.38
C LEU A 121 0.00 -2.72 -1.82
N ARG A 122 0.40 -3.04 -0.58
CA ARG A 122 -0.03 -4.28 0.09
C ARG A 122 -1.54 -4.39 0.19
N LEU A 123 -2.24 -3.29 0.50
CA LEU A 123 -3.71 -3.28 0.59
C LEU A 123 -4.34 -3.22 -0.80
N LEU A 124 -3.85 -2.32 -1.66
CA LEU A 124 -4.42 -2.13 -2.99
C LEU A 124 -4.33 -3.40 -3.85
N LEU A 125 -3.16 -4.03 -3.90
CA LEU A 125 -2.92 -5.18 -4.77
C LEU A 125 -3.53 -6.46 -4.19
N SER A 126 -3.48 -6.67 -2.87
CA SER A 126 -4.10 -7.85 -2.25
C SER A 126 -5.61 -7.88 -2.50
N VAL A 127 -6.29 -6.73 -2.39
CA VAL A 127 -7.73 -6.65 -2.68
C VAL A 127 -8.01 -6.78 -4.18
N ALA A 128 -7.24 -6.13 -5.05
CA ALA A 128 -7.48 -6.15 -6.50
C ALA A 128 -7.15 -7.50 -7.16
N HIS A 129 -6.04 -8.13 -6.77
CA HIS A 129 -5.47 -9.30 -7.43
C HIS A 129 -5.43 -10.55 -6.55
N GLY A 130 -5.69 -10.44 -5.24
CA GLY A 130 -5.48 -11.55 -4.29
C GLY A 130 -4.02 -11.73 -3.88
N GLU A 131 -3.13 -10.89 -4.40
CA GLU A 131 -1.68 -11.00 -4.31
C GLU A 131 -1.07 -9.65 -3.97
N THR A 132 0.04 -9.64 -3.22
CA THR A 132 0.80 -8.40 -3.00
C THR A 132 1.81 -8.19 -4.13
N TRP A 133 2.60 -7.12 -4.04
CA TRP A 133 3.65 -6.94 -5.05
C TRP A 133 4.74 -8.00 -4.93
N PHE A 134 5.11 -8.38 -3.70
CA PHE A 134 6.19 -9.33 -3.43
C PHE A 134 5.80 -10.81 -3.68
N THR A 135 4.52 -11.17 -3.59
CA THR A 135 4.06 -12.54 -3.89
C THR A 135 4.39 -12.97 -5.31
N ARG A 136 4.52 -12.01 -6.24
CA ARG A 136 4.95 -12.24 -7.63
C ARG A 136 6.35 -12.86 -7.76
N TRP A 137 7.19 -12.71 -6.74
CA TRP A 137 8.51 -13.33 -6.65
C TRP A 137 8.54 -14.54 -5.72
N GLY A 138 7.40 -14.95 -5.14
CA GLY A 138 7.30 -16.09 -4.23
C GLY A 138 7.45 -15.74 -2.75
N PHE A 139 7.35 -14.45 -2.38
CA PHE A 139 7.27 -14.08 -0.97
C PHE A 139 5.89 -14.43 -0.40
N SER A 140 5.86 -15.01 0.78
CA SER A 140 4.66 -15.32 1.54
C SER A 140 4.60 -14.53 2.84
N LEU A 141 3.41 -14.41 3.40
CA LEU A 141 3.21 -13.74 4.69
C LEU A 141 3.93 -14.56 5.78
N ALA A 142 4.92 -13.96 6.41
CA ALA A 142 5.66 -14.60 7.50
C ALA A 142 4.86 -14.53 8.80
N ARG A 143 4.41 -13.32 9.14
CA ARG A 143 3.72 -13.02 10.40
C ARG A 143 2.86 -11.77 10.25
N GLY A 144 1.63 -11.80 10.78
CA GLY A 144 0.85 -10.59 11.02
C GLY A 144 1.17 -9.98 12.39
N CYS A 145 1.25 -8.66 12.45
CA CYS A 145 1.36 -7.95 13.73
C CYS A 145 -0.01 -7.94 14.44
N PHE A 146 -0.02 -7.65 15.74
CA PHE A 146 -1.26 -7.42 16.52
C PHE A 146 -2.29 -8.56 16.45
N SER A 147 -1.84 -9.83 16.49
CA SER A 147 -2.65 -11.06 16.49
C SER A 147 -3.35 -11.38 15.16
N VAL A 148 -2.99 -10.70 14.08
CA VAL A 148 -3.51 -11.02 12.74
C VAL A 148 -2.90 -12.34 12.27
N SER A 149 -3.71 -13.40 12.26
CA SER A 149 -3.33 -14.70 11.70
C SER A 149 -3.40 -14.68 10.17
N THR A 150 -2.75 -15.64 9.50
CA THR A 150 -2.88 -15.83 8.04
C THR A 150 -4.34 -16.02 7.60
N LEU A 151 -5.15 -16.67 8.44
CA LEU A 151 -6.59 -16.85 8.19
C LEU A 151 -7.33 -15.50 8.30
N THR A 152 -7.03 -14.71 9.32
CA THR A 152 -7.62 -13.37 9.53
C THR A 152 -7.24 -12.43 8.39
N TYR A 153 -5.98 -12.48 7.94
CA TYR A 153 -5.52 -11.74 6.76
C TYR A 153 -6.32 -12.12 5.51
N ALA A 154 -6.42 -13.41 5.20
CA ALA A 154 -7.16 -13.88 4.02
C ALA A 154 -8.65 -13.49 4.08
N ALA A 155 -9.29 -13.66 5.23
CA ALA A 155 -10.67 -13.25 5.45
C ALA A 155 -10.86 -11.73 5.30
N SER A 156 -9.90 -10.93 5.77
CA SER A 156 -9.95 -9.47 5.66
C SER A 156 -9.79 -9.00 4.21
N VAL A 157 -8.85 -9.59 3.47
CA VAL A 157 -8.70 -9.35 2.03
C VAL A 157 -10.00 -9.67 1.30
N GLU A 158 -10.61 -10.83 1.61
CA GLU A 158 -11.83 -11.24 0.92
C GLU A 158 -13.05 -10.38 1.30
N ALA A 159 -13.17 -9.97 2.55
CA ALA A 159 -14.22 -9.04 3.00
C ALA A 159 -14.16 -7.70 2.25
N LEU A 160 -12.95 -7.17 2.06
CA LEU A 160 -12.73 -5.94 1.28
C LEU A 160 -12.98 -6.15 -0.21
N ALA A 161 -12.51 -7.28 -0.74
CA ALA A 161 -12.61 -7.60 -2.15
C ALA A 161 -14.05 -7.82 -2.61
N ALA A 162 -14.84 -8.58 -1.84
CA ALA A 162 -16.22 -8.92 -2.13
C ALA A 162 -17.21 -7.78 -1.82
N LEU A 163 -16.76 -6.70 -1.18
CA LEU A 163 -17.59 -5.54 -0.85
C LEU A 163 -18.26 -5.00 -2.13
N PRO A 164 -19.60 -4.83 -2.17
CA PRO A 164 -20.26 -4.22 -3.31
C PRO A 164 -19.79 -2.77 -3.49
N VAL A 165 -19.38 -2.39 -4.69
CA VAL A 165 -18.85 -1.04 -4.95
C VAL A 165 -19.90 0.05 -4.71
N ASP A 166 -21.19 -0.29 -4.79
CA ASP A 166 -22.31 0.60 -4.49
C ASP A 166 -22.42 0.96 -2.99
N TYR A 167 -21.82 0.17 -2.11
CA TYR A 167 -21.81 0.44 -0.66
C TYR A 167 -20.76 1.49 -0.27
N LEU A 168 -19.86 1.86 -1.19
CA LEU A 168 -18.86 2.91 -0.97
C LEU A 168 -19.53 4.29 -0.90
N ARG A 169 -19.57 4.87 0.30
CA ARG A 169 -20.31 6.10 0.61
C ARG A 169 -19.56 7.36 0.13
N SER A 170 -19.49 7.57 -1.18
CA SER A 170 -18.94 8.81 -1.76
C SER A 170 -19.67 9.25 -3.03
N ARG A 171 -20.06 10.53 -3.09
CA ARG A 171 -20.67 11.14 -4.30
C ARG A 171 -19.73 11.09 -5.51
N HIS A 172 -18.43 11.13 -5.26
CA HIS A 172 -17.45 11.03 -6.32
C HIS A 172 -17.33 9.58 -6.80
N VAL A 173 -17.24 8.61 -5.87
CA VAL A 173 -17.17 7.19 -6.19
C VAL A 173 -18.41 6.73 -6.97
N ARG A 174 -19.62 7.10 -6.56
CA ARG A 174 -20.85 6.77 -7.32
C ARG A 174 -20.82 7.26 -8.77
N ARG A 175 -20.31 8.47 -9.02
CA ARG A 175 -20.13 9.00 -10.38
C ARG A 175 -19.09 8.19 -11.16
N VAL A 176 -17.96 7.89 -10.53
CA VAL A 176 -16.88 7.08 -11.11
C VAL A 176 -17.39 5.68 -11.46
N VAL A 177 -18.10 5.01 -10.55
CA VAL A 177 -18.71 3.69 -10.75
C VAL A 177 -19.62 3.68 -11.99
N ASN A 178 -20.50 4.66 -12.13
CA ASN A 178 -21.39 4.77 -13.29
C ASN A 178 -20.63 5.00 -14.61
N ILE A 179 -19.49 5.71 -14.57
CA ILE A 179 -18.65 5.91 -15.75
C ILE A 179 -18.01 4.57 -16.13
N TYR A 180 -17.26 3.93 -15.22
CA TYR A 180 -16.51 2.73 -15.53
C TYR A 180 -17.39 1.51 -15.83
N ARG A 181 -18.60 1.41 -15.26
CA ARG A 181 -19.58 0.37 -15.64
C ARG A 181 -20.05 0.49 -17.09
N ARG A 182 -20.16 1.71 -17.62
CA ARG A 182 -20.49 1.93 -19.05
C ARG A 182 -19.30 1.70 -19.98
N LEU A 183 -18.08 1.87 -19.45
CA LEU A 183 -16.83 1.67 -20.17
C LEU A 183 -16.36 0.22 -20.22
N SER A 184 -16.69 -0.55 -19.19
CA SER A 184 -16.24 -1.93 -19.02
C SER A 184 -17.15 -2.90 -19.73
N ASN A 185 -16.56 -3.87 -20.43
CA ASN A 185 -17.26 -5.03 -20.98
C ASN A 185 -17.51 -6.13 -19.93
N LYS A 186 -16.91 -6.00 -18.73
CA LYS A 186 -17.08 -6.91 -17.60
C LYS A 186 -17.99 -6.29 -16.55
N PRO A 187 -18.83 -7.07 -15.85
CA PRO A 187 -19.59 -6.58 -14.72
C PRO A 187 -18.63 -6.05 -13.64
N LEU A 188 -18.90 -4.85 -13.13
CA LEU A 188 -18.15 -4.24 -12.03
C LEU A 188 -19.09 -4.12 -10.82
N VAL A 189 -19.21 -5.21 -10.08
CA VAL A 189 -20.10 -5.35 -8.92
C VAL A 189 -19.32 -5.15 -7.64
N THR A 190 -18.16 -5.80 -7.52
CA THR A 190 -17.35 -5.81 -6.30
C THR A 190 -16.21 -4.80 -6.36
N VAL A 191 -15.67 -4.46 -5.19
CA VAL A 191 -14.46 -3.61 -5.07
C VAL A 191 -13.27 -4.25 -5.78
N ARG A 192 -13.08 -5.57 -5.69
CA ARG A 192 -12.01 -6.30 -6.42
C ARG A 192 -12.08 -6.04 -7.92
N GLU A 193 -13.23 -6.29 -8.53
CA GLU A 193 -13.45 -6.08 -9.97
C GLU A 193 -13.21 -4.61 -10.36
N PHE A 194 -13.68 -3.68 -9.53
CA PHE A 194 -13.53 -2.25 -9.79
C PHE A 194 -12.06 -1.80 -9.71
N LEU A 195 -11.33 -2.20 -8.67
CA LEU A 195 -9.93 -1.86 -8.51
C LEU A 195 -9.07 -2.50 -9.60
N HIS A 196 -9.32 -3.77 -9.95
CA HIS A 196 -8.66 -4.45 -11.05
C HIS A 196 -8.87 -3.70 -12.37
N CYS A 197 -10.11 -3.28 -12.65
CA CYS A 197 -10.44 -2.46 -13.80
C CYS A 197 -9.63 -1.16 -13.79
N LEU A 198 -9.67 -0.36 -12.72
CA LEU A 198 -8.91 0.89 -12.67
C LEU A 198 -7.39 0.70 -12.85
N LEU A 199 -6.83 -0.41 -12.34
CA LEU A 199 -5.41 -0.74 -12.51
C LEU A 199 -5.08 -1.11 -13.96
N ASP A 200 -5.91 -1.91 -14.63
CA ASP A 200 -5.72 -2.25 -16.06
C ASP A 200 -5.80 -0.99 -16.94
N TRP A 201 -6.75 -0.10 -16.63
CA TRP A 201 -6.98 1.13 -17.39
C TRP A 201 -5.83 2.13 -17.29
N LYS A 202 -4.99 2.03 -16.25
CA LYS A 202 -3.76 2.81 -16.17
C LYS A 202 -2.73 2.42 -17.25
N HIS A 203 -2.83 1.20 -17.76
CA HIS A 203 -1.91 0.62 -18.73
C HIS A 203 -2.49 0.55 -20.15
N LEU A 204 -3.78 0.89 -20.33
CA LEU A 204 -4.43 0.96 -21.62
C LEU A 204 -4.16 2.31 -22.29
N GLU A 205 -3.49 2.26 -23.45
CA GLU A 205 -3.50 3.39 -24.38
C GLU A 205 -4.92 3.58 -24.96
N PRO A 206 -5.36 4.82 -25.23
CA PRO A 206 -6.65 5.04 -25.86
C PRO A 206 -6.68 4.30 -27.20
N PRO A 207 -7.80 3.64 -27.57
CA PRO A 207 -7.92 3.02 -28.88
C PRO A 207 -7.64 4.06 -29.96
N LEU A 208 -6.69 3.78 -30.87
CA LEU A 208 -6.37 4.65 -32.02
C LEU A 208 -7.57 4.83 -32.97
N SER A 209 -8.60 4.01 -32.83
CA SER A 209 -9.88 4.13 -33.51
C SER A 209 -11.04 3.78 -32.58
N LEU A 210 -12.04 4.66 -32.53
CA LEU A 210 -13.36 4.33 -31.98
C LEU A 210 -13.91 3.11 -32.75
N PRO A 211 -14.53 2.12 -32.08
CA PRO A 211 -15.10 0.98 -32.78
C PRO A 211 -16.14 1.47 -33.81
N PRO A 212 -16.19 0.87 -35.02
CA PRO A 212 -17.14 1.30 -36.03
C PRO A 212 -18.56 1.07 -35.52
N VAL A 213 -19.35 2.14 -35.52
CA VAL A 213 -20.79 2.05 -35.28
C VAL A 213 -21.36 1.10 -36.33
N LYS A 214 -21.85 -0.07 -35.90
CA LYS A 214 -22.59 -0.97 -36.80
C LYS A 214 -23.88 -0.26 -37.19
N THR A 215 -23.89 0.37 -38.36
CA THR A 215 -25.08 0.92 -38.98
C THR A 215 -26.05 -0.22 -39.28
N CYS A 216 -27.15 -0.28 -38.53
CA CYS A 216 -28.27 -1.15 -38.86
C CYS A 216 -28.97 -0.57 -40.08
N THR A 217 -29.03 -1.34 -41.17
CA THR A 217 -29.72 -0.99 -42.41
C THR A 217 -31.21 -0.86 -42.15
N ARG A 218 -31.72 0.38 -42.01
CA ARG A 218 -33.15 0.66 -42.09
C ARG A 218 -33.48 1.26 -43.45
N LEU A 219 -34.54 0.71 -44.03
CA LEU A 219 -35.10 0.97 -45.36
C LEU A 219 -35.31 2.47 -45.63
N GLN A 220 -34.99 2.86 -46.86
CA GLN A 220 -35.16 4.22 -47.40
C GLN A 220 -36.64 4.64 -47.35
N PHE A 221 -36.94 5.66 -46.56
CA PHE A 221 -38.10 6.53 -46.79
C PHE A 221 -37.58 7.88 -47.27
N MET A 222 -38.07 8.30 -48.43
CA MET A 222 -37.69 9.54 -49.11
C MET A 222 -38.03 10.75 -48.23
N LEU A 223 -37.02 11.56 -47.94
CA LEU A 223 -37.18 12.87 -47.31
C LEU A 223 -37.38 13.94 -48.41
N PRO A 224 -38.33 14.89 -48.28
CA PRO A 224 -38.25 16.15 -49.01
C PRO A 224 -37.05 16.98 -48.49
N LYS A 225 -36.45 17.75 -49.40
CA LYS A 225 -35.22 18.53 -49.21
C LYS A 225 -35.26 19.50 -47.99
N PRO A 226 -34.10 19.78 -47.38
CA PRO A 226 -34.02 20.59 -46.17
C PRO A 226 -34.16 22.09 -46.48
N SER A 227 -34.99 22.79 -45.71
CA SER A 227 -34.85 24.22 -45.49
C SER A 227 -33.91 24.44 -44.29
N VAL A 228 -32.87 25.23 -44.53
CA VAL A 228 -31.84 25.55 -43.55
C VAL A 228 -32.41 26.49 -42.50
N ILE A 229 -32.56 26.04 -41.25
CA ILE A 229 -32.70 26.92 -40.09
C ILE A 229 -31.53 26.60 -39.15
N LYS A 230 -30.59 27.54 -39.06
CA LYS A 230 -29.48 27.51 -38.11
C LYS A 230 -30.07 27.61 -36.69
N ARG A 231 -29.97 26.54 -35.88
CA ARG A 231 -30.25 26.61 -34.43
C ARG A 231 -28.95 26.85 -33.67
N HIS A 232 -28.86 27.99 -33.01
CA HIS A 232 -27.81 28.33 -32.06
C HIS A 232 -27.85 27.36 -30.86
N ARG A 233 -26.68 26.86 -30.43
CA ARG A 233 -26.52 26.06 -29.21
C ARG A 233 -26.93 26.87 -27.98
N GLN A 234 -28.08 26.58 -27.38
CA GLN A 234 -28.45 27.08 -26.06
C GLN A 234 -27.91 26.11 -24.99
N GLN A 235 -27.18 26.65 -24.02
CA GLN A 235 -26.65 25.95 -22.84
C GLN A 235 -27.78 25.80 -21.80
N PRO A 236 -27.91 24.67 -21.07
CA PRO A 236 -29.00 24.50 -20.11
C PRO A 236 -28.84 25.48 -18.93
N CYS A 237 -29.85 26.32 -18.70
CA CYS A 237 -29.88 27.31 -17.62
C CYS A 237 -30.29 26.64 -16.31
N GLN A 238 -29.64 26.98 -15.19
CA GLN A 238 -29.95 26.42 -13.86
C GLN A 238 -30.92 27.32 -13.09
N ARG A 239 -31.77 26.76 -12.21
CA ARG A 239 -32.59 27.58 -11.30
C ARG A 239 -31.69 28.28 -10.30
N PHE A 240 -31.94 29.57 -10.04
CA PHE A 240 -31.15 30.35 -9.10
C PHE A 240 -31.19 29.77 -7.68
N GLU A 241 -32.28 29.10 -7.31
CA GLU A 241 -32.40 28.33 -6.06
C GLU A 241 -31.32 27.26 -5.90
N ASP A 242 -31.03 26.51 -6.97
CA ASP A 242 -29.99 25.47 -6.99
C ASP A 242 -28.57 26.07 -6.97
N VAL A 243 -28.41 27.23 -7.63
CA VAL A 243 -27.15 27.99 -7.62
C VAL A 243 -26.86 28.52 -6.21
N VAL A 244 -27.88 29.00 -5.49
CA VAL A 244 -27.75 29.49 -4.11
C VAL A 244 -27.31 28.38 -3.15
N ASP A 245 -27.76 27.13 -3.33
CA ASP A 245 -27.35 26.00 -2.48
C ASP A 245 -25.87 25.60 -2.64
N LEU A 246 -25.23 26.00 -3.74
CA LEU A 246 -23.80 25.76 -4.01
C LEU A 246 -22.90 26.93 -3.54
N LEU A 247 -23.50 28.09 -3.24
CA LEU A 247 -22.78 29.31 -2.87
C LEU A 247 -22.64 29.44 -1.35
N HIS A 248 -21.41 29.35 -0.84
CA HIS A 248 -21.10 29.63 0.56
C HIS A 248 -21.05 31.14 0.79
N CYS A 249 -22.12 31.76 1.29
CA CYS A 249 -22.13 33.20 1.57
C CYS A 249 -22.80 33.55 2.90
N ARG A 250 -22.60 34.80 3.35
CA ARG A 250 -23.04 35.29 4.68
C ARG A 250 -24.53 35.60 4.79
N TRP A 251 -25.26 35.63 3.67
CA TRP A 251 -26.69 35.92 3.63
C TRP A 251 -27.49 34.62 3.57
N SER A 252 -28.65 34.59 4.21
CA SER A 252 -29.51 33.40 4.20
C SER A 252 -30.11 33.14 2.81
N LYS A 253 -30.41 31.87 2.49
CA LYS A 253 -31.06 31.45 1.24
C LYS A 253 -32.29 32.30 0.91
N LYS A 254 -33.18 32.49 1.89
CA LYS A 254 -34.39 33.32 1.76
C LYS A 254 -34.07 34.77 1.35
N ARG A 255 -33.00 35.34 1.90
CA ARG A 255 -32.61 36.73 1.62
C ARG A 255 -32.01 36.89 0.21
N LEU A 256 -31.35 35.85 -0.31
CA LEU A 256 -30.81 35.83 -1.68
C LEU A 256 -31.92 35.67 -2.72
N LEU A 257 -32.89 34.78 -2.47
CA LEU A 257 -34.03 34.57 -3.36
C LEU A 257 -34.89 35.82 -3.47
N ASN A 258 -35.25 36.44 -2.34
CA ASN A 258 -36.00 37.71 -2.35
C ASN A 258 -35.26 38.82 -3.08
N ALA A 259 -33.93 38.90 -2.94
CA ALA A 259 -33.13 39.90 -3.65
C ALA A 259 -33.06 39.63 -5.17
N ALA A 260 -33.06 38.35 -5.58
CA ALA A 260 -33.13 37.96 -6.99
C ALA A 260 -34.48 38.30 -7.62
N GLU A 261 -35.59 38.03 -6.93
CA GLU A 261 -36.94 38.42 -7.36
C GLU A 261 -37.03 39.94 -7.56
N VAL A 262 -36.55 40.73 -6.60
CA VAL A 262 -36.53 42.19 -6.73
C VAL A 262 -35.71 42.67 -7.94
N VAL A 263 -34.60 42.01 -8.27
CA VAL A 263 -33.82 42.34 -9.48
C VAL A 263 -34.61 42.01 -10.75
N VAL A 264 -35.34 40.89 -10.79
CA VAL A 264 -36.20 40.53 -11.92
C VAL A 264 -37.36 41.52 -12.06
N ASP A 265 -38.03 41.90 -10.97
CA ASP A 265 -39.11 42.90 -10.98
C ASP A 265 -38.66 44.22 -11.58
N ARG A 266 -37.45 44.69 -11.21
CA ARG A 266 -36.88 45.94 -11.76
C ARG A 266 -36.50 45.83 -13.23
N LEU A 267 -36.05 44.65 -13.67
CA LEU A 267 -35.80 44.36 -15.08
C LEU A 267 -37.12 44.33 -15.88
N LEU A 268 -38.21 43.80 -15.31
CA LEU A 268 -39.54 43.78 -15.93
C LEU A 268 -40.13 45.18 -16.09
N GLU A 269 -40.00 46.04 -15.08
CA GLU A 269 -40.48 47.43 -15.11
C GLU A 269 -39.83 48.27 -16.23
N HIS A 270 -38.64 47.89 -16.72
CA HIS A 270 -37.94 48.58 -17.81
C HIS A 270 -38.35 48.12 -19.22
N GLY A 271 -39.28 47.14 -19.33
CA GLY A 271 -39.89 46.69 -20.58
C GLY A 271 -39.32 45.36 -21.11
N ASN A 272 -40.21 44.47 -21.57
CA ASN A 272 -39.86 43.15 -22.12
C ASN A 272 -38.93 43.30 -23.33
N GLY A 273 -37.65 42.99 -23.17
CA GLY A 273 -36.62 43.01 -24.22
C GLY A 273 -35.64 44.19 -24.18
N ALA A 274 -35.73 45.11 -23.21
CA ALA A 274 -34.74 46.17 -23.03
C ALA A 274 -33.50 45.66 -22.29
N GLU A 275 -32.32 45.80 -22.90
CA GLU A 275 -31.05 45.45 -22.26
C GLU A 275 -30.60 46.51 -21.26
N MET A 276 -30.36 46.11 -20.01
CA MET A 276 -29.85 47.00 -18.97
C MET A 276 -28.38 46.71 -18.65
N THR A 277 -27.56 47.75 -18.53
CA THR A 277 -26.18 47.58 -18.05
C THR A 277 -26.16 47.19 -16.58
N ARG A 278 -25.10 46.51 -16.12
CA ARG A 278 -24.91 46.16 -14.70
C ARG A 278 -25.14 47.34 -13.75
N GLN A 279 -24.70 48.55 -14.13
CA GLN A 279 -24.83 49.75 -13.31
C GLN A 279 -26.28 50.24 -13.26
N ALA A 280 -27.01 50.19 -14.38
CA ALA A 280 -28.42 50.54 -14.42
C ALA A 280 -29.29 49.58 -13.58
N VAL A 281 -29.03 48.26 -13.66
CA VAL A 281 -29.72 47.25 -12.81
C VAL A 281 -29.46 47.53 -11.33
N ARG A 282 -28.20 47.83 -10.98
CA ARG A 282 -27.83 48.17 -9.61
C ARG A 282 -28.54 49.42 -9.11
N ASP A 283 -28.60 50.48 -9.92
CA ASP A 283 -29.19 51.74 -9.50
C ASP A 283 -30.73 51.65 -9.39
N ALA A 284 -31.37 50.89 -10.27
CA ALA A 284 -32.81 50.58 -10.19
C ALA A 284 -33.18 49.75 -8.95
N ALA A 285 -32.36 48.76 -8.59
CA ALA A 285 -32.61 47.89 -7.44
C ALA A 285 -32.16 48.48 -6.09
N ARG A 286 -31.32 49.53 -6.08
CA ARG A 286 -30.80 50.18 -4.85
C ARG A 286 -31.91 50.73 -3.95
N GLY A 287 -33.03 51.18 -4.53
CA GLY A 287 -34.18 51.68 -3.78
C GLY A 287 -34.90 50.60 -2.95
N ALA A 288 -34.80 49.34 -3.36
CA ALA A 288 -35.46 48.20 -2.69
C ALA A 288 -34.47 47.33 -1.88
N ILE A 289 -33.19 47.32 -2.25
CA ILE A 289 -32.13 46.55 -1.57
C ILE A 289 -31.10 47.53 -0.99
N GLY A 290 -31.22 47.83 0.31
CA GLY A 290 -30.29 48.72 1.02
C GLY A 290 -28.89 48.14 1.27
N ASP A 291 -28.73 46.81 1.25
CA ASP A 291 -27.41 46.16 1.38
C ASP A 291 -26.71 46.10 0.01
N THR A 292 -25.81 47.05 -0.23
CA THR A 292 -25.08 47.17 -1.49
C THR A 292 -24.20 45.95 -1.80
N GLY A 293 -23.74 45.23 -0.78
CA GLY A 293 -22.94 44.01 -0.94
C GLY A 293 -23.78 42.82 -1.36
N LEU A 294 -25.00 42.70 -0.81
CA LEU A 294 -25.97 41.68 -1.22
C LEU A 294 -26.38 41.89 -2.68
N LEU A 295 -26.68 43.14 -3.05
CA LEU A 295 -27.08 43.50 -4.41
C LEU A 295 -26.00 43.14 -5.44
N ASP A 296 -24.74 43.50 -5.16
CA ASP A 296 -23.63 43.17 -6.06
C ASP A 296 -23.40 41.67 -6.24
N PHE A 297 -23.57 40.92 -5.15
CA PHE A 297 -23.39 39.48 -5.13
C PHE A 297 -24.48 38.77 -5.94
N VAL A 298 -25.73 39.21 -5.78
CA VAL A 298 -26.88 38.69 -6.53
C VAL A 298 -26.74 39.02 -8.03
N ILE A 299 -26.47 40.27 -8.40
CA ILE A 299 -26.25 40.66 -9.82
C ILE A 299 -25.09 39.89 -10.46
N LYS A 300 -24.03 39.57 -9.70
CA LYS A 300 -22.91 38.75 -10.19
C LYS A 300 -23.32 37.30 -10.46
N SER A 301 -24.25 36.76 -9.68
CA SER A 301 -24.60 35.34 -9.67
C SER A 301 -25.86 35.00 -10.49
N LEU A 302 -26.63 36.02 -10.90
CA LEU A 302 -27.87 35.86 -11.66
C LEU A 302 -27.71 35.56 -13.15
N GLY A 303 -26.51 35.72 -13.71
CA GLY A 303 -26.30 35.52 -15.15
C GLY A 303 -26.54 34.07 -15.57
N ASP A 304 -27.43 33.89 -16.56
CA ASP A 304 -27.83 32.60 -17.15
C ASP A 304 -28.56 31.67 -16.17
N THR A 305 -29.36 32.26 -15.27
CA THR A 305 -30.14 31.53 -14.26
C THR A 305 -31.64 31.80 -14.38
N ILE A 306 -32.45 30.84 -13.94
CA ILE A 306 -33.92 30.93 -13.90
C ILE A 306 -34.35 31.45 -12.52
N VAL A 307 -35.14 32.53 -12.50
CA VAL A 307 -35.74 33.12 -11.29
C VAL A 307 -37.24 33.25 -11.54
N GLY A 308 -38.04 32.47 -10.80
CA GLY A 308 -39.48 32.35 -11.07
C GLY A 308 -39.73 31.84 -12.50
N ASN A 309 -40.55 32.58 -13.27
CA ASN A 309 -40.89 32.27 -14.65
C ASN A 309 -40.01 33.02 -15.67
N TYR A 310 -38.85 33.53 -15.27
CA TYR A 310 -37.97 34.29 -16.15
C TYR A 310 -36.54 33.76 -16.13
N ILE A 311 -35.89 33.77 -17.28
CA ILE A 311 -34.46 33.52 -17.45
C ILE A 311 -33.77 34.88 -17.47
N VAL A 312 -32.84 35.10 -16.54
CA VAL A 312 -31.98 36.29 -16.53
C VAL A 312 -30.75 36.00 -17.39
N ARG A 313 -30.68 36.59 -18.58
CA ARG A 313 -29.51 36.47 -19.48
C ARG A 313 -28.50 37.56 -19.17
N ARG A 314 -27.21 37.20 -19.24
CA ARG A 314 -26.11 38.16 -19.12
C ARG A 314 -25.18 38.03 -20.31
N VAL A 315 -25.34 38.91 -21.28
CA VAL A 315 -24.59 38.86 -22.54
C VAL A 315 -23.60 40.03 -22.58
N PRO A 316 -22.32 39.80 -22.92
CA PRO A 316 -21.38 40.88 -23.20
C PRO A 316 -21.69 41.51 -24.56
N ASP A 317 -21.75 42.84 -24.60
CA ASP A 317 -21.83 43.60 -25.84
C ASP A 317 -20.56 43.36 -26.69
N ALA A 318 -20.75 43.11 -27.98
CA ALA A 318 -19.68 42.66 -28.88
C ALA A 318 -18.61 43.74 -29.15
N GLU A 319 -18.95 45.02 -29.00
CA GLU A 319 -18.06 46.15 -29.31
C GLU A 319 -17.44 46.75 -28.05
N THR A 320 -18.22 46.87 -26.98
CA THR A 320 -17.82 47.56 -25.74
C THR A 320 -17.41 46.61 -24.62
N ARG A 321 -17.69 45.30 -24.75
CA ARG A 321 -17.50 44.26 -23.73
C ARG A 321 -18.22 44.54 -22.40
N VAL A 322 -19.12 45.52 -22.35
CA VAL A 322 -19.97 45.80 -21.19
C VAL A 322 -21.02 44.71 -21.08
N LEU A 323 -21.36 44.29 -19.86
CA LEU A 323 -22.35 43.23 -19.61
C LEU A 323 -23.75 43.82 -19.57
N HIS A 324 -24.62 43.30 -20.44
CA HIS A 324 -26.03 43.65 -20.55
C HIS A 324 -26.89 42.52 -19.97
N PHE A 325 -27.93 42.89 -19.24
CA PHE A 325 -28.91 42.00 -18.64
C PHE A 325 -30.24 42.12 -19.39
N SER A 326 -30.83 40.98 -19.72
CA SER A 326 -32.16 40.88 -20.35
C SER A 326 -32.96 39.73 -19.75
N LEU A 327 -34.28 39.78 -19.92
CA LEU A 327 -35.21 38.75 -19.45
C LEU A 327 -35.80 37.98 -20.64
N GLU A 328 -35.88 36.67 -20.51
CA GLU A 328 -36.64 35.78 -21.38
C GLU A 328 -37.73 35.07 -20.56
N GLU A 329 -38.96 34.99 -21.05
CA GLU A 329 -40.03 34.23 -20.38
C GLU A 329 -39.77 32.72 -20.46
N TYR A 330 -39.91 32.04 -19.32
CA TYR A 330 -39.79 30.61 -19.16
C TYR A 330 -41.19 29.98 -19.09
N GLU A 331 -41.63 29.34 -20.18
CA GLU A 331 -42.86 28.53 -20.18
C GLU A 331 -42.57 27.12 -19.64
N GLU A 332 -43.18 26.81 -18.49
CA GLU A 332 -43.13 25.49 -17.86
C GLU A 332 -44.15 24.57 -18.55
N SER A 333 -43.69 23.59 -19.32
CA SER A 333 -44.58 22.63 -20.01
C SER A 333 -45.26 21.70 -18.99
N THR A 334 -46.60 21.78 -18.90
CA THR A 334 -47.45 21.02 -17.97
C THR A 334 -47.48 19.50 -18.27
N PRO A 335 -47.63 18.63 -17.25
CA PRO A 335 -47.51 17.18 -17.41
C PRO A 335 -48.86 16.50 -17.70
N ALA A 336 -48.86 15.48 -18.56
CA ALA A 336 -49.98 14.56 -18.81
C ALA A 336 -49.54 13.09 -18.59
N PRO A 337 -50.47 12.17 -18.28
CA PRO A 337 -50.22 11.04 -17.40
C PRO A 337 -49.47 9.86 -18.03
N LEU A 338 -48.86 9.09 -17.14
CA LEU A 338 -48.18 7.81 -17.31
C LEU A 338 -48.79 6.95 -18.43
N ASP A 339 -48.02 6.67 -19.48
CA ASP A 339 -47.84 5.32 -20.02
C ASP A 339 -46.69 5.25 -21.05
N VAL A 340 -45.78 4.31 -20.77
CA VAL A 340 -44.72 3.71 -21.61
C VAL A 340 -43.61 4.62 -22.13
N GLU A 341 -42.44 4.47 -21.50
CA GLU A 341 -41.13 4.89 -22.01
C GLU A 341 -40.91 4.38 -23.45
N VAL A 342 -41.00 5.29 -24.42
CA VAL A 342 -40.40 5.09 -25.74
C VAL A 342 -39.13 5.92 -25.78
N GLU A 343 -37.99 5.22 -25.65
CA GLU A 343 -36.64 5.74 -25.84
C GLU A 343 -36.55 6.58 -27.12
N CYS A 344 -36.58 7.90 -26.97
CA CYS A 344 -35.88 8.76 -27.90
C CYS A 344 -34.39 8.56 -27.63
N THR A 345 -33.77 7.70 -28.44
CA THR A 345 -32.34 7.41 -28.41
C THR A 345 -31.53 8.71 -28.30
N PRO A 346 -30.87 8.96 -27.15
CA PRO A 346 -29.74 9.87 -27.15
C PRO A 346 -28.71 9.20 -28.04
N SER A 347 -28.15 9.93 -29.00
CA SER A 347 -26.85 9.52 -29.55
C SER A 347 -25.96 9.09 -28.37
N PRO A 348 -25.33 7.90 -28.40
CA PRO A 348 -24.59 7.39 -27.25
C PRO A 348 -23.64 8.50 -26.78
N PRO A 349 -23.60 8.82 -25.47
CA PRO A 349 -22.68 9.83 -24.97
C PRO A 349 -21.31 9.46 -25.51
N VAL A 350 -20.66 10.34 -26.27
CA VAL A 350 -19.31 10.07 -26.78
C VAL A 350 -18.49 9.69 -25.57
N VAL A 351 -18.14 8.42 -25.52
CA VAL A 351 -17.54 7.79 -24.36
C VAL A 351 -16.13 8.34 -24.27
N ARG A 352 -15.95 9.40 -23.48
CA ARG A 352 -14.64 10.04 -23.29
C ARG A 352 -13.77 9.08 -22.48
N TRP A 353 -12.69 8.62 -23.10
CA TRP A 353 -11.69 7.80 -22.42
C TRP A 353 -11.06 8.60 -21.27
N PRO A 354 -11.04 8.08 -20.03
CA PRO A 354 -10.40 8.74 -18.91
C PRO A 354 -8.90 8.93 -19.17
N SER A 355 -8.37 10.10 -18.84
CA SER A 355 -6.92 10.32 -18.81
C SER A 355 -6.26 9.56 -17.66
N ILE A 356 -4.96 9.30 -17.76
CA ILE A 356 -4.18 8.63 -16.70
C ILE A 356 -4.36 9.34 -15.34
N LEU A 357 -4.38 10.68 -15.33
CA LEU A 357 -4.56 11.46 -14.10
C LEU A 357 -5.98 11.31 -13.51
N GLU A 358 -7.00 11.20 -14.35
CA GLU A 358 -8.38 10.94 -13.92
C GLU A 358 -8.49 9.54 -13.31
N VAL A 359 -7.97 8.50 -13.98
CA VAL A 359 -7.93 7.12 -13.45
C VAL A 359 -7.24 7.08 -12.09
N GLU A 360 -6.14 7.81 -11.92
CA GLU A 360 -5.39 7.84 -10.66
C GLU A 360 -6.14 8.52 -9.52
N ARG A 361 -6.83 9.63 -9.83
CA ARG A 361 -7.68 10.32 -8.86
C ARG A 361 -8.85 9.41 -8.45
N ASP A 362 -9.45 8.75 -9.42
CA ASP A 362 -10.61 7.89 -9.24
C ASP A 362 -10.22 6.62 -8.46
N LEU A 363 -9.07 6.02 -8.75
CA LEU A 363 -8.47 4.92 -7.97
C LEU A 363 -8.25 5.30 -6.51
N ARG A 364 -7.69 6.48 -6.26
CA ARG A 364 -7.49 6.97 -4.89
C ARG A 364 -8.81 7.21 -4.17
N ALA A 365 -9.84 7.70 -4.87
CA ALA A 365 -11.15 7.91 -4.29
C ALA A 365 -11.82 6.59 -3.88
N VAL A 366 -11.75 5.57 -4.74
CA VAL A 366 -12.30 4.23 -4.45
C VAL A 366 -11.54 3.57 -3.30
N TYR A 367 -10.20 3.60 -3.33
CA TYR A 367 -9.37 3.05 -2.27
C TYR A 367 -9.71 3.65 -0.90
N ARG A 368 -9.82 4.99 -0.81
CA ARG A 368 -10.18 5.66 0.45
C ARG A 368 -11.58 5.28 0.92
N ALA A 369 -12.55 5.27 0.01
CA ALA A 369 -13.92 4.90 0.36
C ALA A 369 -14.02 3.43 0.81
N MET A 370 -13.20 2.53 0.25
CA MET A 370 -13.10 1.14 0.69
C MET A 370 -12.54 1.04 2.11
N VAL A 371 -11.44 1.76 2.40
CA VAL A 371 -10.84 1.81 3.75
C VAL A 371 -11.84 2.37 4.77
N GLU A 372 -12.59 3.42 4.42
CA GLU A 372 -13.62 4.01 5.27
C GLU A 372 -14.81 3.07 5.49
N ALA A 373 -15.18 2.27 4.48
CA ALA A 373 -16.32 1.35 4.57
C ALA A 373 -16.03 0.10 5.43
N CYS A 374 -14.78 -0.35 5.48
CA CYS A 374 -14.37 -1.53 6.24
C CYS A 374 -12.98 -1.34 6.86
N SER A 375 -12.90 -0.43 7.83
CA SER A 375 -11.63 0.02 8.42
C SER A 375 -10.89 -1.09 9.16
N GLU A 376 -11.60 -1.98 9.87
CA GLU A 376 -10.98 -3.08 10.62
C GLU A 376 -10.31 -4.11 9.70
N ALA A 377 -10.97 -4.50 8.61
CA ALA A 377 -10.39 -5.40 7.62
C ALA A 377 -9.22 -4.73 6.89
N ALA A 378 -9.36 -3.45 6.53
CA ALA A 378 -8.27 -2.68 5.93
C ALA A 378 -7.04 -2.62 6.86
N GLN A 379 -7.25 -2.35 8.15
CA GLN A 379 -6.18 -2.30 9.14
C GLN A 379 -5.52 -3.67 9.32
N SER A 380 -6.32 -4.75 9.38
CA SER A 380 -5.80 -6.12 9.50
C SER A 380 -4.88 -6.48 8.34
N VAL A 381 -5.22 -6.11 7.10
CA VAL A 381 -4.35 -6.28 5.94
C VAL A 381 -3.11 -5.39 6.03
N LEU A 382 -3.25 -4.17 6.54
CA LEU A 382 -2.13 -3.24 6.71
C LEU A 382 -1.15 -3.69 7.80
N ASP A 383 -1.60 -4.41 8.82
CA ASP A 383 -0.75 -4.93 9.89
C ASP A 383 0.09 -6.15 9.44
N CYS A 384 -0.22 -6.72 8.28
CA CYS A 384 0.53 -7.80 7.64
C CYS A 384 1.69 -7.26 6.78
N LYS A 385 2.72 -6.73 7.45
CA LYS A 385 3.88 -6.11 6.80
C LYS A 385 5.09 -7.03 6.61
N HIS A 386 5.17 -8.18 7.29
CA HIS A 386 6.34 -9.05 7.25
C HIS A 386 6.18 -10.19 6.24
N TRP A 387 7.03 -10.18 5.21
CA TRP A 387 7.02 -11.18 4.15
C TRP A 387 8.36 -11.90 4.10
N VAL A 388 8.33 -13.18 3.75
CA VAL A 388 9.54 -14.01 3.62
C VAL A 388 9.43 -14.87 2.36
N LYS A 389 10.53 -15.03 1.65
CA LYS A 389 10.67 -16.06 0.63
C LYS A 389 11.67 -17.10 1.10
N TRP A 390 11.27 -18.35 1.03
CA TRP A 390 12.13 -19.51 1.29
C TRP A 390 12.60 -20.09 -0.03
N TRP A 391 13.90 -20.34 -0.17
CA TRP A 391 14.46 -21.07 -1.30
C TRP A 391 14.62 -22.56 -1.00
N GLY A 392 14.69 -22.93 0.29
CA GLY A 392 14.81 -24.32 0.72
C GLY A 392 16.17 -24.95 0.40
N LEU A 393 16.32 -26.22 0.76
CA LEU A 393 17.39 -27.08 0.26
C LEU A 393 16.88 -27.82 -0.96
N GLY A 394 17.49 -27.58 -2.12
CA GLY A 394 17.25 -28.37 -3.33
C GLY A 394 18.16 -29.60 -3.34
N ASP A 395 17.60 -30.76 -3.70
CA ASP A 395 18.39 -31.94 -4.06
C ASP A 395 18.88 -31.73 -5.49
N GLU A 396 20.07 -31.16 -5.61
CA GLU A 396 20.73 -30.96 -6.90
C GLU A 396 21.37 -32.28 -7.32
N SER A 397 21.34 -32.60 -8.61
CA SER A 397 22.06 -33.75 -9.16
C SER A 397 23.55 -33.43 -9.29
N ASP A 398 24.22 -33.14 -8.16
CA ASP A 398 25.61 -32.69 -8.09
C ASP A 398 26.53 -33.57 -7.22
N ASP A 399 26.10 -34.81 -6.94
CA ASP A 399 26.84 -35.79 -6.13
C ASP A 399 27.24 -35.26 -4.74
N GLN A 400 26.45 -34.33 -4.20
CA GLN A 400 26.61 -33.76 -2.85
C GLN A 400 25.41 -34.09 -1.96
N LEU A 401 25.69 -34.27 -0.68
CA LEU A 401 24.73 -34.41 0.40
C LEU A 401 24.62 -33.11 1.16
N ARG A 402 23.40 -32.77 1.57
CA ARG A 402 23.12 -31.54 2.29
C ARG A 402 22.40 -31.90 3.57
N PHE A 403 22.98 -31.57 4.71
CA PHE A 403 22.39 -31.85 6.02
C PHE A 403 22.09 -30.56 6.76
N PHE A 404 21.03 -30.57 7.57
CA PHE A 404 20.80 -29.53 8.57
C PHE A 404 21.50 -29.93 9.86
N VAL A 405 22.54 -29.20 10.25
CA VAL A 405 23.31 -29.47 11.45
C VAL A 405 22.87 -28.56 12.58
N GLU A 406 22.30 -29.14 13.63
CA GLU A 406 21.84 -28.43 14.82
C GLU A 406 22.80 -28.65 15.98
N TRP A 407 23.26 -27.57 16.61
CA TRP A 407 24.06 -27.70 17.82
C TRP A 407 23.22 -28.22 18.99
N GLN A 408 23.72 -29.24 19.66
CA GLN A 408 23.13 -29.79 20.87
C GLN A 408 23.84 -29.22 22.11
N PRO A 409 23.21 -28.28 22.83
CA PRO A 409 23.78 -27.72 24.05
C PRO A 409 23.84 -28.74 25.18
N LYS A 410 24.81 -28.58 26.07
CA LYS A 410 24.86 -29.25 27.37
C LYS A 410 23.68 -28.81 28.26
N PRO A 411 23.31 -29.58 29.29
CA PRO A 411 22.19 -29.22 30.17
C PRO A 411 22.28 -27.83 30.79
N TRP A 412 23.49 -27.39 31.17
CA TRP A 412 23.70 -26.05 31.72
C TRP A 412 23.68 -24.96 30.65
N GLU A 413 24.22 -25.21 29.45
CA GLU A 413 24.14 -24.29 28.30
C GLU A 413 22.68 -24.09 27.89
N ALA A 414 21.91 -25.17 27.81
CA ALA A 414 20.49 -25.16 27.49
C ALA A 414 19.66 -24.34 28.50
N ALA A 415 20.04 -24.34 29.78
CA ALA A 415 19.36 -23.56 30.81
C ALA A 415 19.56 -22.04 30.64
N GLU A 416 20.65 -21.61 30.01
CA GLU A 416 20.92 -20.19 29.73
C GLU A 416 20.31 -19.70 28.40
N LEU A 417 19.90 -20.64 27.54
CA LEU A 417 19.23 -20.33 26.28
C LEU A 417 17.75 -20.08 26.52
N THR A 418 17.41 -18.83 26.80
CA THR A 418 16.03 -18.39 27.03
C THR A 418 15.23 -18.17 25.74
N ARG A 419 15.92 -18.04 24.60
CA ARG A 419 15.31 -17.83 23.27
C ARG A 419 15.18 -19.17 22.52
N PRO A 420 14.21 -19.30 21.59
CA PRO A 420 14.13 -20.47 20.72
C PRO A 420 15.43 -20.71 19.96
N MET A 421 15.82 -21.98 19.80
CA MET A 421 16.96 -22.35 18.97
C MET A 421 16.72 -21.93 17.52
N PRO A 422 17.66 -21.23 16.88
CA PRO A 422 17.52 -20.90 15.46
C PRO A 422 17.70 -22.15 14.60
N PRO A 423 17.29 -22.11 13.32
CA PRO A 423 17.43 -23.24 12.41
C PRO A 423 18.88 -23.72 12.26
N GLY A 424 19.06 -25.03 12.11
CA GLY A 424 20.38 -25.65 11.90
C GLY A 424 21.16 -25.08 10.72
N GLU A 425 22.48 -25.25 10.73
CA GLU A 425 23.38 -24.84 9.66
C GLU A 425 23.33 -25.82 8.49
N ILE A 426 23.52 -25.34 7.26
CA ILE A 426 23.58 -26.25 6.10
C ILE A 426 25.02 -26.71 5.93
N VAL A 427 25.24 -28.01 6.07
CA VAL A 427 26.53 -28.64 5.83
C VAL A 427 26.44 -29.47 4.55
N VAL A 428 27.39 -29.24 3.65
CA VAL A 428 27.45 -29.91 2.35
C VAL A 428 28.68 -30.81 2.31
N VAL A 429 28.49 -32.09 2.04
CA VAL A 429 29.57 -33.08 1.95
C VAL A 429 29.42 -33.95 0.69
N PRO A 430 30.50 -34.53 0.14
CA PRO A 430 30.41 -35.46 -0.97
C PRO A 430 29.52 -36.68 -0.66
N LEU A 431 28.93 -37.31 -1.68
CA LEU A 431 28.14 -38.56 -1.54
C LEU A 431 28.84 -39.69 -0.79
N HIS A 432 30.16 -39.74 -0.88
CA HIS A 432 31.01 -40.76 -0.27
C HIS A 432 31.67 -40.30 1.04
N ALA A 433 31.18 -39.21 1.63
CA ALA A 433 31.72 -38.71 2.89
C ALA A 433 31.47 -39.71 4.03
N SER A 434 32.49 -39.88 4.85
CA SER A 434 32.45 -40.62 6.11
C SER A 434 31.79 -39.78 7.22
N MET A 435 31.36 -40.44 8.31
CA MET A 435 30.85 -39.73 9.49
C MET A 435 31.88 -38.77 10.10
N GLY A 436 33.17 -39.12 10.02
CA GLY A 436 34.26 -38.27 10.51
C GLY A 436 34.40 -36.99 9.69
N GLU A 437 34.31 -37.08 8.36
CA GLU A 437 34.30 -35.90 7.49
C GLU A 437 33.09 -35.02 7.74
N LEU A 438 31.90 -35.61 7.92
CA LEU A 438 30.70 -34.84 8.28
C LEU A 438 30.85 -34.12 9.63
N LEU A 439 31.46 -34.76 10.63
CA LEU A 439 31.72 -34.14 11.95
C LEU A 439 32.68 -32.95 11.81
N VAL A 440 33.76 -33.12 11.05
CA VAL A 440 34.75 -32.06 10.79
C VAL A 440 34.12 -30.89 10.02
N GLU A 441 33.34 -31.17 8.98
CA GLU A 441 32.65 -30.13 8.21
C GLU A 441 31.56 -29.43 9.03
N SER A 442 30.90 -30.15 9.96
CA SER A 442 29.97 -29.57 10.93
C SER A 442 30.66 -28.59 11.87
N GLU A 443 31.82 -28.96 12.42
CA GLU A 443 32.64 -28.06 13.22
C GLU A 443 33.02 -26.81 12.41
N HIS A 444 33.61 -27.00 11.22
CA HIS A 444 34.04 -25.89 10.36
C HIS A 444 32.88 -24.95 10.01
N ALA A 445 31.72 -25.48 9.66
CA ALA A 445 30.55 -24.68 9.30
C ALA A 445 30.09 -23.80 10.46
N LEU A 446 29.98 -24.35 11.68
CA LEU A 446 29.59 -23.57 12.86
C LEU A 446 30.64 -22.50 13.21
N ARG A 447 31.92 -22.88 13.24
CA ARG A 447 33.04 -21.98 13.55
C ARG A 447 33.20 -20.85 12.55
N ASP A 448 33.06 -21.12 11.26
CA ASP A 448 33.23 -20.12 10.18
C ASP A 448 32.01 -19.18 10.07
N THR A 449 30.84 -19.67 10.49
CA THR A 449 29.59 -18.93 10.32
C THR A 449 29.29 -18.03 11.52
N TYR A 450 29.49 -18.49 12.76
CA TYR A 450 28.96 -17.81 13.95
C TYR A 450 30.04 -17.36 14.93
N CYS A 451 29.89 -16.15 15.49
CA CYS A 451 30.79 -15.63 16.52
C CYS A 451 30.77 -16.52 17.78
N PHE A 452 29.58 -17.00 18.15
CA PHE A 452 29.32 -17.84 19.33
C PHE A 452 30.08 -19.19 19.34
N PHE A 453 30.51 -19.66 18.16
CA PHE A 453 31.19 -20.96 18.00
C PHE A 453 32.66 -20.81 17.60
N GLU A 454 33.33 -19.68 17.88
CA GLU A 454 34.71 -19.44 17.41
C GLU A 454 35.72 -20.53 17.80
N GLU A 455 35.61 -21.03 19.04
CA GLU A 455 36.45 -22.08 19.60
C GLU A 455 35.75 -23.45 19.68
N PHE A 456 34.61 -23.59 19.00
CA PHE A 456 33.82 -24.82 19.06
C PHE A 456 34.60 -26.02 18.53
N GLN A 457 34.53 -27.14 19.22
CA GLN A 457 35.14 -28.42 18.86
C GLN A 457 34.06 -29.49 18.88
N ALA A 458 33.79 -30.08 17.72
CA ALA A 458 32.76 -31.11 17.60
C ALA A 458 33.31 -32.46 18.06
N GLU A 459 32.58 -33.16 18.92
CA GLU A 459 32.98 -34.46 19.46
C GLU A 459 32.17 -35.61 18.86
N VAL A 460 30.85 -35.41 18.75
CA VAL A 460 29.91 -36.49 18.40
C VAL A 460 28.77 -35.96 17.54
N LEU A 461 28.37 -36.76 16.55
CA LEU A 461 27.12 -36.59 15.81
C LEU A 461 26.02 -37.49 16.38
N HIS A 462 24.80 -36.96 16.45
CA HIS A 462 23.59 -37.67 16.81
C HIS A 462 22.54 -37.53 15.70
N GLY A 463 21.55 -38.44 15.68
CA GLY A 463 20.51 -38.46 14.64
C GLY A 463 20.85 -39.29 13.42
N ILE A 464 22.02 -39.96 13.40
CA ILE A 464 22.42 -40.92 12.37
C ILE A 464 22.10 -42.33 12.89
N ALA A 465 21.33 -43.12 12.14
CA ALA A 465 20.88 -44.43 12.58
C ALA A 465 21.98 -45.50 12.38
N GLY A 466 22.38 -46.23 13.42
CA GLY A 466 23.27 -47.41 13.36
C GLY A 466 24.77 -47.14 13.63
N GLU A 467 25.59 -48.19 13.71
CA GLU A 467 26.93 -48.13 14.35
C GLU A 467 28.13 -48.22 13.39
N LYS A 468 27.93 -48.49 12.09
CA LYS A 468 29.02 -48.64 11.08
C LYS A 468 28.57 -48.24 9.68
N TRP A 469 28.65 -46.96 9.36
CA TRP A 469 28.31 -46.45 8.03
C TRP A 469 29.45 -45.64 7.46
N ASP A 470 30.05 -46.21 6.43
CA ASP A 470 31.05 -45.59 5.60
C ASP A 470 30.76 -45.99 4.15
N PRO A 471 30.26 -45.08 3.30
CA PRO A 471 29.89 -43.68 3.56
C PRO A 471 28.54 -43.48 4.30
N VAL A 472 28.28 -42.25 4.76
CA VAL A 472 27.08 -41.84 5.53
C VAL A 472 25.76 -42.26 4.86
N MET A 473 25.71 -42.24 3.52
CA MET A 473 24.52 -42.61 2.72
C MET A 473 24.19 -44.10 2.71
N LEU A 474 25.08 -44.99 3.16
CA LEU A 474 24.83 -46.43 3.16
C LEU A 474 23.97 -46.89 4.35
N GLY A 475 23.05 -46.05 4.84
CA GLY A 475 22.05 -46.43 5.84
C GLY A 475 22.03 -45.58 7.12
N GLY A 476 22.84 -44.52 7.20
CA GLY A 476 22.92 -43.66 8.38
C GLY A 476 22.01 -42.43 8.37
N ALA A 477 21.98 -41.70 7.25
CA ALA A 477 21.19 -40.48 7.05
C ALA A 477 21.03 -40.19 5.54
N GLU A 478 19.94 -39.52 5.16
CA GLU A 478 19.64 -39.09 3.80
C GLU A 478 19.88 -37.57 3.63
N SER A 479 20.13 -37.13 2.39
CA SER A 479 20.21 -35.69 2.08
C SER A 479 18.90 -35.00 2.49
N GLY A 480 19.01 -33.91 3.25
CA GLY A 480 17.89 -33.19 3.86
C GLY A 480 17.64 -33.53 5.33
N ASP A 481 18.29 -34.57 5.88
CA ASP A 481 18.15 -34.94 7.28
C ASP A 481 18.72 -33.89 8.23
N THR A 482 18.15 -33.84 9.43
CA THR A 482 18.63 -33.03 10.54
C THR A 482 19.53 -33.87 11.45
N ILE A 483 20.76 -33.42 11.64
CA ILE A 483 21.81 -34.09 12.39
C ILE A 483 22.20 -33.17 13.55
N SER A 484 22.24 -33.71 14.77
CA SER A 484 22.67 -32.93 15.92
C SER A 484 24.18 -33.08 16.14
N VAL A 485 24.87 -31.99 16.42
CA VAL A 485 26.30 -31.98 16.75
C VAL A 485 26.51 -31.58 18.21
N TYR A 486 27.20 -32.44 18.95
CA TYR A 486 27.60 -32.22 20.33
C TYR A 486 29.09 -31.92 20.40
N GLY A 487 29.49 -31.00 21.28
CA GLY A 487 30.87 -30.56 21.39
C GLY A 487 31.13 -29.58 22.54
N ASN A 488 32.34 -29.04 22.59
CA ASN A 488 32.78 -28.04 23.57
C ASN A 488 33.13 -26.71 22.89
N GLY A 489 33.28 -25.62 23.65
CA GLY A 489 33.80 -24.35 23.13
C GLY A 489 32.75 -23.39 22.55
N ALA A 490 31.47 -23.58 22.89
CA ALA A 490 30.45 -22.56 22.68
C ALA A 490 30.63 -21.45 23.73
N ASP A 491 30.80 -20.20 23.31
CA ASP A 491 31.07 -19.07 24.19
C ASP A 491 29.78 -18.50 24.79
N MET A 492 29.37 -19.04 25.94
CA MET A 492 28.14 -18.60 26.63
C MET A 492 28.20 -17.18 27.19
N GLU A 493 29.39 -16.62 27.37
CA GLU A 493 29.61 -15.30 27.98
C GLU A 493 29.60 -14.17 26.93
N THR A 494 29.65 -14.50 25.63
CA THR A 494 29.74 -13.50 24.57
C THR A 494 28.50 -12.62 24.42
N GLY A 495 28.74 -11.32 24.29
CA GLY A 495 27.78 -10.31 23.85
C GLY A 495 27.14 -10.59 22.49
N LEU A 496 27.82 -11.41 21.67
CA LEU A 496 27.49 -11.68 20.28
C LEU A 496 26.83 -13.04 20.09
N ARG A 497 26.14 -13.55 21.12
CA ARG A 497 25.43 -14.82 21.02
C ARG A 497 24.30 -14.72 20.00
N CYS A 498 23.35 -13.81 20.21
CA CYS A 498 22.20 -13.62 19.33
C CYS A 498 22.16 -12.20 18.74
N GLN A 499 21.56 -12.03 17.56
CA GLN A 499 21.49 -10.73 16.84
C GLN A 499 20.74 -9.65 17.62
N GLY A 500 19.82 -10.04 18.50
CA GLY A 500 19.15 -9.12 19.44
C GLY A 500 20.02 -8.61 20.58
N GLY A 501 21.30 -8.99 20.62
CA GLY A 501 22.20 -8.74 21.74
C GLY A 501 21.83 -9.54 22.99
N LEU A 502 22.60 -9.29 24.06
CA LEU A 502 22.35 -9.80 25.41
C LEU A 502 21.25 -9.04 26.14
N ASP A 503 20.77 -7.92 25.59
CA ASP A 503 19.72 -7.14 26.23
C ASP A 503 18.52 -8.07 26.50
N LEU A 504 18.22 -8.22 27.78
CA LEU A 504 17.18 -9.11 28.34
C LEU A 504 15.80 -8.45 28.30
N TRP A 505 15.61 -7.45 27.44
CA TRP A 505 14.30 -6.83 27.25
C TRP A 505 13.32 -7.88 26.71
N GLU A 506 12.47 -8.35 27.61
CA GLU A 506 11.52 -9.41 27.34
C GLU A 506 10.27 -8.81 26.69
N VAL A 507 9.95 -9.22 25.47
CA VAL A 507 8.67 -8.89 24.84
C VAL A 507 7.66 -9.98 25.19
N ARG A 508 6.54 -9.61 25.80
CA ARG A 508 5.44 -10.53 26.08
C ARG A 508 4.10 -9.83 25.87
N CYS A 509 3.74 -9.64 24.62
CA CYS A 509 2.51 -8.94 24.26
C CYS A 509 1.29 -9.89 24.20
N VAL A 510 0.10 -9.38 24.51
CA VAL A 510 -1.18 -10.13 24.42
C VAL A 510 -1.47 -10.63 23.00
N CYS A 511 -0.86 -10.02 21.98
CA CYS A 511 -0.97 -10.45 20.59
C CYS A 511 -0.08 -11.65 20.24
N GLY A 512 0.71 -12.16 21.19
CA GLY A 512 1.68 -13.24 20.98
C GLY A 512 3.05 -12.79 20.48
N ALA A 513 3.33 -11.48 20.43
CA ALA A 513 4.69 -10.99 20.20
C ALA A 513 5.63 -11.43 21.33
N ARG A 514 6.77 -11.99 20.92
CA ARG A 514 7.86 -12.49 21.78
C ARG A 514 9.20 -11.85 21.45
N ASP A 515 9.20 -10.94 20.49
CA ASP A 515 10.37 -10.24 19.99
C ASP A 515 9.91 -8.89 19.41
N ASP A 516 10.86 -7.98 19.23
CA ASP A 516 10.60 -6.72 18.52
C ASP A 516 10.22 -7.03 17.06
N ASP A 517 9.04 -6.59 16.63
CA ASP A 517 8.54 -6.68 15.25
C ASP A 517 8.57 -5.32 14.52
N GLY A 518 9.27 -4.34 15.11
CA GLY A 518 9.38 -2.98 14.61
C GLY A 518 8.10 -2.16 14.78
N GLU A 519 7.14 -2.65 15.57
CA GLU A 519 6.00 -1.85 16.03
C GLU A 519 6.33 -1.08 17.30
N ARG A 520 5.58 -0.02 17.58
CA ARG A 520 5.84 0.83 18.75
C ARG A 520 5.54 0.09 20.06
N MET A 521 6.55 -0.02 20.93
CA MET A 521 6.44 -0.72 22.22
C MET A 521 6.59 0.21 23.43
N VAL A 522 6.14 -0.29 24.59
CA VAL A 522 6.29 0.30 25.92
C VAL A 522 6.64 -0.80 26.93
N ALA A 523 7.58 -0.51 27.83
CA ALA A 523 7.94 -1.40 28.94
C ALA A 523 7.04 -1.13 30.16
N CYS A 524 6.61 -2.19 30.84
CA CYS A 524 5.91 -2.10 32.12
C CYS A 524 6.87 -1.66 33.23
N ASP A 525 6.56 -0.57 33.95
CA ASP A 525 7.43 -0.04 35.03
C ASP A 525 7.55 -0.97 36.25
N ALA A 526 6.75 -2.03 36.33
CA ALA A 526 6.78 -2.99 37.44
C ALA A 526 7.49 -4.31 37.12
N CYS A 527 7.52 -4.73 35.86
CA CYS A 527 8.13 -6.02 35.48
C CYS A 527 9.11 -5.92 34.30
N ASP A 528 9.35 -4.73 33.77
CA ASP A 528 10.24 -4.42 32.63
C ASP A 528 9.92 -5.19 31.33
N VAL A 529 8.76 -5.86 31.27
CA VAL A 529 8.28 -6.57 30.09
C VAL A 529 7.70 -5.58 29.08
N TRP A 530 8.07 -5.74 27.83
CA TRP A 530 7.67 -4.91 26.70
C TRP A 530 6.39 -5.40 26.03
N HIS A 531 5.52 -4.44 25.70
CA HIS A 531 4.23 -4.66 25.06
C HIS A 531 4.04 -3.68 23.90
N HIS A 532 3.31 -4.08 22.86
CA HIS A 532 2.87 -3.12 21.85
C HIS A 532 1.94 -2.08 22.46
N THR A 533 2.25 -0.81 22.25
CA THR A 533 1.42 0.32 22.70
C THR A 533 -0.04 0.15 22.29
N ARG A 534 -0.28 -0.20 21.02
CA ARG A 534 -1.64 -0.42 20.50
C ARG A 534 -2.37 -1.61 21.14
N CYS A 535 -1.67 -2.69 21.48
CA CYS A 535 -2.28 -3.83 22.16
C CYS A 535 -2.67 -3.54 23.61
N VAL A 536 -2.06 -2.52 24.22
CA VAL A 536 -2.39 -2.07 25.58
C VAL A 536 -3.25 -0.81 25.58
N GLY A 537 -3.81 -0.43 24.41
CA GLY A 537 -4.77 0.66 24.27
C GLY A 537 -4.17 2.05 24.09
N ILE A 538 -2.85 2.16 23.88
CA ILE A 538 -2.17 3.43 23.61
C ILE A 538 -2.03 3.60 22.09
N ALA A 539 -2.70 4.62 21.53
CA ALA A 539 -2.64 4.86 20.09
C ALA A 539 -1.26 5.38 19.65
N ASP A 540 -0.89 5.17 18.38
CA ASP A 540 0.41 5.65 17.83
C ASP A 540 0.57 7.17 17.90
N SER A 541 -0.55 7.91 17.84
CA SER A 541 -0.58 9.36 17.98
C SER A 541 -0.53 9.85 19.44
N GLU A 542 -0.71 8.96 20.40
CA GLU A 542 -0.78 9.27 21.82
C GLU A 542 0.59 9.13 22.48
N GLN A 543 0.91 10.01 23.43
CA GLN A 543 2.13 9.89 24.22
C GLN A 543 1.99 8.74 25.22
N VAL A 544 3.10 8.01 25.45
CA VAL A 544 3.11 6.98 26.49
C VAL A 544 2.95 7.64 27.86
N PRO A 545 2.07 7.16 28.73
CA PRO A 545 1.95 7.66 30.10
C PRO A 545 3.30 7.61 30.84
N PRO A 546 3.59 8.55 31.76
CA PRO A 546 4.82 8.53 32.54
C PRO A 546 5.00 7.30 33.42
N LEU A 547 3.89 6.62 33.76
CA LEU A 547 3.87 5.35 34.45
C LEU A 547 2.88 4.42 33.76
N PHE A 548 3.36 3.27 33.29
CA PHE A 548 2.61 2.24 32.60
C PHE A 548 2.76 0.90 33.33
N LEU A 549 1.63 0.31 33.70
CA LEU A 549 1.54 -1.04 34.25
C LEU A 549 0.83 -1.95 33.26
N CYS A 550 1.42 -3.12 32.97
CA CYS A 550 0.77 -4.12 32.15
C CYS A 550 -0.48 -4.70 32.85
N VAL A 551 -1.34 -5.38 32.10
CA VAL A 551 -2.60 -5.96 32.61
C VAL A 551 -2.36 -6.87 33.82
N LEU A 552 -1.24 -7.60 33.86
CA LEU A 552 -0.89 -8.48 34.98
C LEU A 552 -0.47 -7.70 36.22
N CYS A 553 0.43 -6.73 36.08
CA CYS A 553 0.92 -5.91 37.20
C CYS A 553 -0.17 -4.97 37.73
N GLY A 554 -0.94 -4.35 36.84
CA GLY A 554 -2.09 -3.51 37.22
C GLY A 554 -3.18 -4.33 37.93
N GLY A 555 -3.49 -5.54 37.43
CA GLY A 555 -4.43 -6.45 38.07
C GLY A 555 -3.99 -6.88 39.48
N ALA A 556 -2.71 -7.21 39.65
CA ALA A 556 -2.14 -7.56 40.95
C ALA A 556 -2.21 -6.40 41.95
N LEU A 557 -1.92 -5.17 41.51
CA LEU A 557 -2.02 -3.98 42.35
C LEU A 557 -3.46 -3.70 42.81
N MET A 558 -4.43 -3.83 41.90
CA MET A 558 -5.85 -3.62 42.21
C MET A 558 -6.39 -4.70 43.17
N ALA A 559 -5.96 -5.96 42.99
CA ALA A 559 -6.32 -7.06 43.89
C ALA A 559 -5.71 -6.89 45.29
N ALA A 560 -4.46 -6.40 45.39
CA ALA A 560 -3.81 -6.11 46.67
C ALA A 560 -4.47 -4.94 47.41
N GLY A 561 -5.02 -3.96 46.69
CA GLY A 561 -5.76 -2.83 47.25
C GLY A 561 -7.10 -3.22 47.90
N GLN A 562 -7.79 -4.24 47.38
CA GLN A 562 -9.08 -4.72 47.91
C GLN A 562 -8.95 -5.63 49.14
N ILE A 563 -7.77 -6.20 49.39
CA ILE A 563 -7.51 -7.05 50.58
C ILE A 563 -7.18 -6.18 51.81
N ASN A 564 -6.72 -4.95 51.59
CA ASN A 564 -6.32 -4.00 52.64
C ASN A 564 -7.37 -2.91 52.94
N SER A 565 -8.58 -3.06 52.40
CA SER A 565 -9.76 -2.21 52.63
C SER A 565 -10.90 -3.04 53.17
#